data_AF-A0A533Y4Z4-F1
#
_entry.id   AF-A0A533Y4Z4-F1
#
_cell.length_a   1.000
_cell.length_b   1.000
_cell.length_c   1.000
_cell.angle_alpha   90.00
_cell.angle_beta   90.00
_cell.angle_gamma   90.00
#
_symmetry.space_group_name_H-M   'P 1'
#
loop_
_entity.id
_entity.type
_entity.pdbx_description
1 polymer ?
#
loop_
_entity_poly.entity_id
_entity_poly.type
_entity_poly.pdbx_seq_one_letter_code
_entity_poly.pdbx_strand_id
1 'polypeptide(L)'
;MAPCLAITPGLVSAAETIKAVVTTAPNVPPPITRTAPANIVVELEAHEWVGNLSDDNKYKFWGFGPAGGTGTVHCATASPSIPEHIANGMYGGILVEPVGGLKKVDKEFYVVQSEFYTKPGKKGDTLEFSFDNGLAESPSHVVFNGMAGALVKNPLTAKVGDTIRMFYVNAGPNHVASWHIIGEIFDRVYPEGSLITPPLQNLQTTVVPAGGSSMAEFKVEVPGTYINVDHSIFRIAKGAVGLLKVEGPEQPDIYKGLK
;
A
#
# COMPACT_ATOMS: atom_id res chain seq x y z
N MET A 1 33.60 18.44 5.24
CA MET A 1 32.99 19.79 5.23
C MET A 1 31.89 19.75 4.19
N ALA A 2 30.61 20.07 4.42
CA ALA A 2 29.87 20.75 5.49
C ALA A 2 28.45 20.10 5.64
N PRO A 3 27.58 20.45 6.62
CA PRO A 3 26.96 21.78 6.71
C PRO A 3 26.87 22.39 8.13
N CYS A 4 26.74 23.72 8.16
CA CYS A 4 26.31 24.53 9.30
C CYS A 4 24.84 24.91 9.06
N LEU A 5 23.97 24.70 10.06
CA LEU A 5 22.57 25.12 10.05
C LEU A 5 22.38 26.16 11.17
N ALA A 6 22.01 27.38 10.80
CA ALA A 6 21.58 28.40 11.76
C ALA A 6 20.05 28.34 11.89
N ILE A 7 19.54 28.04 13.09
CA ILE A 7 18.12 28.12 13.41
C ILE A 7 17.91 29.34 14.30
N THR A 8 17.12 30.30 13.85
CA THR A 8 16.65 31.42 14.68
C THR A 8 15.50 30.92 15.56
N PRO A 9 15.55 31.06 16.90
CA PRO A 9 14.47 30.60 17.77
C PRO A 9 13.33 31.63 17.74
N GLY A 10 12.43 31.50 16.77
CA GLY A 10 11.10 32.11 16.86
C GLY A 10 10.24 31.27 17.80
N LEU A 11 9.53 31.90 18.74
CA LEU A 11 8.62 31.24 19.68
C LEU A 11 7.72 30.22 18.97
N VAL A 12 7.98 28.94 19.20
CA VAL A 12 7.04 27.87 18.88
C VAL A 12 6.01 27.91 20.00
N SER A 13 4.82 28.46 19.71
CA SER A 13 3.62 28.19 20.52
C SER A 13 3.54 26.69 20.73
N ALA A 14 3.38 26.23 21.98
CA ALA A 14 3.30 24.80 22.29
C ALA A 14 2.19 24.16 21.44
N ALA A 15 2.59 23.46 20.38
CA ALA A 15 1.64 22.74 19.53
C ALA A 15 1.01 21.63 20.37
N GLU A 16 -0.30 21.45 20.21
CA GLU A 16 -1.04 20.37 20.87
C GLU A 16 -0.35 19.03 20.59
N THR A 17 -0.20 18.18 21.62
CA THR A 17 0.34 16.83 21.47
C THR A 17 -0.82 15.85 21.31
N ILE A 18 -0.83 15.11 20.20
CA ILE A 18 -1.89 14.17 19.83
C ILE A 18 -1.27 12.78 19.62
N LYS A 19 -1.86 11.75 20.24
CA LYS A 19 -1.48 10.36 19.96
C LYS A 19 -2.05 9.95 18.61
N ALA A 20 -1.21 9.39 17.74
CA ALA A 20 -1.62 8.97 16.41
C ALA A 20 -2.65 7.83 16.48
N VAL A 21 -3.67 7.92 15.62
CA VAL A 21 -4.54 6.78 15.30
C VAL A 21 -3.88 6.03 14.16
N VAL A 22 -3.52 4.77 14.41
CA VAL A 22 -2.85 3.92 13.43
C VAL A 22 -3.73 2.72 13.11
N THR A 23 -3.84 2.38 11.82
CA THR A 23 -4.69 1.30 11.33
C THR A 23 -3.86 0.20 10.66
N THR A 24 -4.46 -0.97 10.49
CA THR A 24 -3.91 -2.06 9.68
C THR A 24 -4.53 -2.04 8.29
N ALA A 25 -3.74 -2.35 7.27
CA ALA A 25 -4.23 -2.54 5.91
C ALA A 25 -5.36 -3.60 5.89
N PRO A 26 -6.46 -3.38 5.15
CA PRO A 26 -6.65 -2.33 4.16
C PRO A 26 -7.26 -1.02 4.69
N ASN A 27 -7.36 -0.84 6.01
CA ASN A 27 -8.01 0.32 6.61
C ASN A 27 -7.10 1.54 6.63
N VAL A 28 -7.69 2.72 6.47
CA VAL A 28 -7.02 4.03 6.53
C VAL A 28 -7.44 4.73 7.83
N PRO A 29 -6.54 5.47 8.52
CA PRO A 29 -6.94 6.30 9.65
C PRO A 29 -7.98 7.37 9.25
N PRO A 30 -8.78 7.88 10.19
CA PRO A 30 -9.74 8.95 9.88
C PRO A 30 -9.07 10.19 9.26
N PRO A 31 -9.73 10.88 8.30
CA PRO A 31 -9.20 12.08 7.69
C PRO A 31 -8.89 13.19 8.69
N ILE A 32 -7.82 13.92 8.43
CA ILE A 32 -7.38 15.04 9.25
C ILE A 32 -8.13 16.31 8.83
N THR A 33 -8.90 16.91 9.75
CA THR A 33 -9.62 18.17 9.52
C THR A 33 -8.92 19.40 10.11
N ARG A 34 -7.80 19.21 10.83
CA ARG A 34 -7.08 20.30 11.50
C ARG A 34 -6.41 21.22 10.47
N THR A 35 -6.40 22.51 10.78
CA THR A 35 -5.70 23.55 9.99
C THR A 35 -4.43 24.05 10.67
N ALA A 36 -4.24 23.72 11.96
CA ALA A 36 -3.06 24.06 12.74
C ALA A 36 -2.09 22.87 12.86
N PRO A 37 -0.78 23.12 13.07
CA PRO A 37 0.19 22.08 13.37
C PRO A 37 -0.03 21.48 14.77
N ALA A 38 0.33 20.20 14.93
CA ALA A 38 0.28 19.46 16.18
C ALA A 38 1.49 18.52 16.27
N ASN A 39 1.94 18.21 17.49
CA ASN A 39 2.95 17.18 17.75
C ASN A 39 2.27 15.81 17.73
N ILE A 40 2.51 15.03 16.68
CA ILE A 40 1.92 13.69 16.53
C ILE A 40 2.86 12.65 17.11
N VAL A 41 2.41 11.93 18.14
CA VAL A 41 3.17 10.85 18.77
C VAL A 41 2.71 9.52 18.22
N VAL A 42 3.62 8.78 17.57
CA VAL A 42 3.40 7.43 17.05
C VAL A 42 4.22 6.46 17.89
N GLU A 43 3.58 5.42 18.41
CA GLU A 43 4.24 4.31 19.08
C GLU A 43 4.34 3.15 18.09
N LEU A 44 5.56 2.73 17.76
CA LEU A 44 5.83 1.59 16.89
C LEU A 44 6.68 0.57 17.64
N GLU A 45 6.35 -0.70 17.45
CA GLU A 45 7.09 -1.82 18.04
C GLU A 45 7.47 -2.80 16.93
N ALA A 46 8.74 -3.23 16.89
CA ALA A 46 9.20 -4.21 15.93
C ALA A 46 9.02 -5.63 16.47
N HIS A 47 8.45 -6.52 15.67
CA HIS A 47 8.18 -7.91 16.04
C HIS A 47 8.55 -8.87 14.93
N GLU A 48 8.95 -10.08 15.32
CA GLU A 48 9.15 -11.21 14.41
C GLU A 48 8.10 -12.29 14.69
N TRP A 49 7.48 -12.85 13.66
CA TRP A 49 6.53 -13.95 13.83
C TRP A 49 6.51 -14.90 12.62
N VAL A 50 5.99 -16.11 12.81
CA VAL A 50 5.73 -17.04 11.71
C VAL A 50 4.27 -16.92 11.29
N GLY A 51 4.05 -16.51 10.05
CA GLY A 51 2.72 -16.32 9.46
C GLY A 51 2.57 -17.08 8.15
N ASN A 52 1.38 -17.03 7.54
CA ASN A 52 1.16 -17.58 6.21
C ASN A 52 1.64 -16.58 5.15
N LEU A 53 2.50 -17.01 4.24
CA LEU A 53 2.88 -16.23 3.05
C LEU A 53 1.97 -16.56 1.86
N SER A 54 1.49 -17.80 1.80
CA SER A 54 0.50 -18.28 0.85
C SER A 54 -0.41 -19.30 1.53
N ASP A 55 -1.34 -19.89 0.78
CA ASP A 55 -2.14 -21.03 1.25
C ASP A 55 -1.30 -22.28 1.54
N ASP A 56 -0.15 -22.40 0.88
CA ASP A 56 0.67 -23.60 0.93
C ASP A 56 1.86 -23.47 1.88
N ASN A 57 2.29 -22.24 2.23
CA ASN A 57 3.54 -22.01 2.92
C ASN A 57 3.49 -20.92 3.99
N LYS A 58 4.30 -21.13 5.02
CA LYS A 58 4.58 -20.14 6.07
C LYS A 58 5.85 -19.38 5.78
N TYR A 59 6.04 -18.25 6.45
CA TYR A 59 7.26 -17.45 6.38
C TYR A 59 7.53 -16.75 7.71
N LYS A 60 8.81 -16.48 8.01
CA LYS A 60 9.21 -15.70 9.18
C LYS A 60 9.19 -14.21 8.82
N PHE A 61 8.11 -13.53 9.18
CA PHE A 61 7.92 -12.11 8.93
C PHE A 61 8.58 -11.27 10.01
N TRP A 62 9.13 -10.14 9.60
CA TRP A 62 9.58 -9.07 10.47
C TRP A 62 8.74 -7.85 10.13
N GLY A 63 8.14 -7.21 11.13
CA GLY A 63 7.25 -6.10 10.85
C GLY A 63 7.18 -5.11 12.00
N PHE A 64 6.58 -3.97 11.71
CA PHE A 64 6.15 -3.02 12.73
C PHE A 64 4.72 -3.40 13.13
N GLY A 65 4.43 -3.43 14.44
CA GLY A 65 3.06 -3.38 14.96
C GLY A 65 2.27 -2.26 14.28
N PRO A 66 0.94 -2.32 14.28
CA PRO A 66 0.09 -1.86 13.18
C PRO A 66 0.50 -0.47 12.69
N ALA A 67 1.16 -0.39 11.54
CA ALA A 67 1.67 0.85 10.96
C ALA A 67 0.97 1.13 9.62
N GLY A 68 -0.05 1.99 9.66
CA GLY A 68 -0.81 2.46 8.51
C GLY A 68 -0.42 3.88 8.09
N GLY A 69 -0.48 4.15 6.79
CA GLY A 69 -0.32 5.48 6.18
C GLY A 69 0.20 5.37 4.74
N THR A 70 0.47 6.48 4.05
CA THR A 70 0.95 6.51 2.65
C THR A 70 2.24 7.27 2.42
N GLY A 71 3.32 6.50 2.36
CA GLY A 71 4.67 6.98 2.09
C GLY A 71 5.60 6.01 2.79
N THR A 72 6.46 5.31 2.05
CA THR A 72 7.15 4.13 2.56
C THR A 72 8.01 4.46 3.78
N VAL A 73 7.64 3.92 4.94
CA VAL A 73 8.54 3.81 6.08
C VAL A 73 9.08 2.41 6.08
N HIS A 74 10.38 2.23 6.24
CA HIS A 74 10.96 0.91 6.33
C HIS A 74 12.12 0.86 7.32
N CYS A 75 12.45 -0.34 7.77
CA CYS A 75 13.63 -0.54 8.59
C CYS A 75 14.90 -0.31 7.76
N ALA A 76 15.86 0.42 8.33
CA ALA A 76 17.16 0.72 7.71
C ALA A 76 18.33 0.18 8.56
N THR A 77 18.09 -0.84 9.37
CA THR A 77 19.11 -1.44 10.22
C THR A 77 20.15 -2.16 9.37
N ALA A 78 21.43 -1.87 9.60
CA ALA A 78 22.54 -2.41 8.83
C ALA A 78 22.78 -3.92 9.04
N SER A 79 22.25 -4.51 10.12
CA SER A 79 22.39 -5.93 10.46
C SER A 79 21.01 -6.60 10.54
N PRO A 80 20.79 -7.76 9.90
CA PRO A 80 21.73 -8.48 9.04
C PRO A 80 21.96 -7.83 7.66
N SER A 81 20.96 -7.15 7.08
CA SER A 81 21.13 -6.21 5.97
C SER A 81 19.86 -5.40 5.72
N ILE A 82 19.96 -4.16 5.19
CA ILE A 82 18.78 -3.33 4.85
C ILE A 82 17.81 -4.07 3.89
N PRO A 83 18.27 -4.71 2.80
CA PRO A 83 17.38 -5.42 1.89
C PRO A 83 16.61 -6.57 2.56
N GLU A 84 17.24 -7.30 3.47
CA GLU A 84 16.59 -8.40 4.20
C GLU A 84 15.49 -7.89 5.14
N HIS A 85 15.73 -6.79 5.85
CA HIS A 85 14.72 -6.16 6.70
C HIS A 85 13.47 -5.78 5.90
N ILE A 86 13.64 -5.15 4.73
CA ILE A 86 12.53 -4.78 3.86
C ILE A 86 11.85 -6.03 3.30
N ALA A 87 12.61 -6.98 2.74
CA ALA A 87 12.09 -8.20 2.14
C ALA A 87 11.33 -9.11 3.12
N ASN A 88 11.63 -9.01 4.43
CA ASN A 88 10.94 -9.77 5.47
C ASN A 88 9.63 -9.11 5.96
N GLY A 89 9.31 -7.91 5.48
CA GLY A 89 8.04 -7.25 5.80
C GLY A 89 8.15 -5.95 6.58
N MET A 90 9.35 -5.44 6.89
CA MET A 90 9.52 -4.23 7.71
C MET A 90 9.34 -2.97 6.89
N TYR A 91 8.13 -2.78 6.39
CA TYR A 91 7.66 -1.61 5.70
C TYR A 91 6.26 -1.22 6.18
N GLY A 92 5.91 0.03 5.97
CA GLY A 92 4.61 0.59 6.25
C GLY A 92 4.45 1.87 5.46
N GLY A 93 3.45 2.66 5.82
CA GLY A 93 3.29 3.97 5.21
C GLY A 93 2.93 5.06 6.21
N ILE A 94 3.17 6.33 5.86
CA ILE A 94 2.71 7.50 6.63
C ILE A 94 2.04 8.49 5.69
N LEU A 95 0.75 8.78 5.90
CA LEU A 95 0.02 9.76 5.09
C LEU A 95 0.21 11.16 5.67
N VAL A 96 0.76 12.07 4.86
CA VAL A 96 0.86 13.49 5.20
C VAL A 96 -0.17 14.25 4.37
N GLU A 97 -1.32 14.56 4.99
CA GLU A 97 -2.37 15.34 4.34
C GLU A 97 -1.97 16.82 4.20
N PRO A 98 -2.43 17.51 3.14
CA PRO A 98 -2.32 18.96 3.04
C PRO A 98 -3.09 19.65 4.18
N VAL A 99 -2.79 20.92 4.42
CA VAL A 99 -3.51 21.73 5.41
C VAL A 99 -5.00 21.76 5.07
N GLY A 100 -5.85 21.38 6.03
CA GLY A 100 -7.30 21.28 5.83
C GLY A 100 -7.79 19.92 5.30
N GLY A 101 -6.87 18.99 5.02
CA GLY A 101 -7.18 17.62 4.63
C GLY A 101 -7.43 17.42 3.13
N LEU A 102 -7.56 16.16 2.74
CA LEU A 102 -7.97 15.77 1.40
C LEU A 102 -9.48 15.96 1.19
N LYS A 103 -9.90 16.01 -0.08
CA LYS A 103 -11.34 16.04 -0.41
C LYS A 103 -12.03 14.79 0.13
N LYS A 104 -13.28 14.90 0.56
CA LYS A 104 -14.03 13.75 1.04
C LYS A 104 -14.33 12.77 -0.12
N VAL A 105 -14.18 11.48 0.16
CA VAL A 105 -14.66 10.36 -0.67
C VAL A 105 -15.50 9.42 0.20
N ASP A 106 -16.19 8.46 -0.43
CA ASP A 106 -17.06 7.51 0.28
C ASP A 106 -16.28 6.35 0.91
N LYS A 107 -15.21 5.92 0.26
CA LYS A 107 -14.34 4.81 0.71
C LYS A 107 -12.86 5.15 0.55
N GLU A 108 -12.08 4.77 1.54
CA GLU A 108 -10.62 4.85 1.49
C GLU A 108 -10.02 3.46 1.78
N PHE A 109 -9.03 3.05 0.98
CA PHE A 109 -8.34 1.77 1.13
C PHE A 109 -6.83 1.96 1.10
N TYR A 110 -6.13 1.24 1.96
CA TYR A 110 -4.67 1.16 1.99
C TYR A 110 -4.19 -0.19 1.42
N VAL A 111 -3.38 -0.16 0.36
CA VAL A 111 -2.85 -1.35 -0.30
C VAL A 111 -1.34 -1.24 -0.41
N VAL A 112 -0.64 -2.29 0.03
CA VAL A 112 0.83 -2.37 -0.06
C VAL A 112 1.21 -3.53 -0.95
N GLN A 113 1.91 -3.27 -2.05
CA GLN A 113 2.61 -4.30 -2.81
C GLN A 113 3.98 -4.56 -2.21
N SER A 114 4.37 -5.83 -2.17
CA SER A 114 5.64 -6.30 -1.62
C SER A 114 6.12 -7.57 -2.30
N GLU A 115 7.42 -7.78 -2.28
CA GLU A 115 8.09 -8.94 -2.86
C GLU A 115 8.73 -9.79 -1.77
N PHE A 116 8.59 -11.11 -1.88
CA PHE A 116 9.26 -12.08 -1.00
C PHE A 116 10.19 -12.98 -1.80
N TYR A 117 11.40 -13.12 -1.28
CA TYR A 117 12.50 -13.86 -1.88
C TYR A 117 12.79 -15.08 -1.04
N THR A 118 12.28 -16.24 -1.43
CA THR A 118 12.45 -17.45 -0.64
C THR A 118 13.42 -18.42 -1.28
N LYS A 119 14.06 -19.26 -0.47
CA LYS A 119 14.68 -20.50 -0.95
C LYS A 119 13.58 -21.46 -1.44
N PRO A 120 13.92 -22.45 -2.31
CA PRO A 120 12.98 -23.51 -2.65
C PRO A 120 12.48 -24.24 -1.39
N GLY A 121 11.19 -24.56 -1.38
CA GLY A 121 10.56 -25.35 -0.33
C GLY A 121 9.38 -26.16 -0.88
N LYS A 122 8.81 -27.01 -0.03
CA LYS A 122 7.63 -27.83 -0.33
C LYS A 122 6.40 -27.24 0.33
N LYS A 123 5.22 -27.64 -0.13
CA LYS A 123 3.95 -27.33 0.54
C LYS A 123 4.01 -27.78 2.01
N GLY A 124 3.60 -26.90 2.92
CA GLY A 124 3.64 -27.07 4.37
C GLY A 124 4.89 -26.50 5.04
N ASP A 125 5.94 -26.19 4.28
CA ASP A 125 7.18 -25.67 4.84
C ASP A 125 7.02 -24.22 5.31
N THR A 126 7.82 -23.86 6.32
CA THR A 126 8.16 -22.46 6.59
C THR A 126 9.32 -22.09 5.69
N LEU A 127 9.06 -21.26 4.70
CA LEU A 127 10.05 -20.83 3.73
C LEU A 127 11.06 -19.87 4.38
N GLU A 128 12.32 -20.00 3.96
CA GLU A 128 13.41 -19.15 4.41
C GLU A 128 13.74 -18.08 3.37
N PHE A 129 14.20 -16.92 3.83
CA PHE A 129 14.72 -15.87 2.96
C PHE A 129 15.91 -16.35 2.10
N SER A 130 15.96 -15.91 0.84
CA SER A 130 17.06 -16.14 -0.10
C SER A 130 17.65 -14.81 -0.55
N PHE A 131 18.81 -14.47 0.00
CA PHE A 131 19.53 -13.25 -0.38
C PHE A 131 19.95 -13.29 -1.85
N ASP A 132 20.37 -14.45 -2.37
CA ASP A 132 20.75 -14.62 -3.78
C ASP A 132 19.58 -14.33 -4.74
N ASN A 133 18.38 -14.76 -4.40
CA ASN A 133 17.18 -14.44 -5.19
C ASN A 133 16.88 -12.94 -5.12
N GLY A 134 17.14 -12.30 -3.97
CA GLY A 134 17.05 -10.85 -3.80
C GLY A 134 18.01 -10.09 -4.71
N LEU A 135 19.28 -10.51 -4.77
CA LEU A 135 20.30 -9.93 -5.66
C LEU A 135 19.98 -10.13 -7.13
N ALA A 136 19.38 -11.27 -7.48
CA ALA A 136 18.94 -11.56 -8.84
C ALA A 136 17.61 -10.89 -9.21
N GLU A 137 17.00 -10.12 -8.30
CA GLU A 137 15.67 -9.54 -8.45
C GLU A 137 14.61 -10.56 -8.91
N SER A 138 14.72 -11.80 -8.43
CA SER A 138 13.85 -12.91 -8.79
C SER A 138 12.92 -13.29 -7.62
N PRO A 139 11.83 -12.53 -7.37
CA PRO A 139 10.94 -12.80 -6.26
C PRO A 139 10.16 -14.09 -6.50
N SER A 140 10.00 -14.87 -5.44
CA SER A 140 9.13 -16.05 -5.42
C SER A 140 7.66 -15.65 -5.34
N HIS A 141 7.37 -14.58 -4.59
CA HIS A 141 6.02 -14.05 -4.40
C HIS A 141 6.04 -12.54 -4.61
N VAL A 142 4.97 -12.03 -5.20
CA VAL A 142 4.66 -10.59 -5.25
C VAL A 142 3.23 -10.49 -4.77
N VAL A 143 2.97 -9.77 -3.69
CA VAL A 143 1.71 -9.89 -2.95
C VAL A 143 1.18 -8.52 -2.51
N PHE A 144 -0.13 -8.45 -2.32
CA PHE A 144 -0.77 -7.33 -1.64
C PHE A 144 -0.95 -7.63 -0.15
N ASN A 145 -0.64 -6.65 0.70
CA ASN A 145 -0.82 -6.69 2.14
C ASN A 145 -0.16 -7.91 2.82
N GLY A 146 1.03 -8.29 2.35
CA GLY A 146 1.93 -9.24 3.01
C GLY A 146 1.65 -10.74 2.80
N MET A 147 0.55 -11.13 2.15
CA MET A 147 0.24 -12.53 1.88
C MET A 147 -0.38 -12.71 0.50
N ALA A 148 0.06 -13.75 -0.22
CA ALA A 148 -0.56 -14.15 -1.48
C ALA A 148 -2.05 -14.46 -1.26
N GLY A 149 -2.90 -13.74 -2.01
CA GLY A 149 -4.35 -13.87 -1.88
C GLY A 149 -4.97 -13.18 -0.65
N ALA A 150 -4.25 -12.30 0.07
CA ALA A 150 -4.81 -11.56 1.21
C ALA A 150 -6.12 -10.83 0.85
N LEU A 151 -6.08 -10.07 -0.25
CA LEU A 151 -7.23 -9.32 -0.78
C LEU A 151 -8.18 -10.17 -1.64
N VAL A 152 -7.88 -11.46 -1.85
CA VAL A 152 -8.81 -12.42 -2.46
C VAL A 152 -9.67 -13.07 -1.36
N LYS A 153 -9.03 -13.48 -0.26
CA LYS A 153 -9.70 -14.05 0.91
C LYS A 153 -10.53 -13.03 1.67
N ASN A 154 -10.00 -11.80 1.80
CA ASN A 154 -10.68 -10.67 2.41
C ASN A 154 -10.79 -9.53 1.38
N PRO A 155 -11.75 -9.61 0.44
CA PRO A 155 -11.97 -8.59 -0.58
C PRO A 155 -12.28 -7.21 0.02
N LEU A 156 -11.85 -6.17 -0.69
CA LEU A 156 -12.34 -4.81 -0.47
C LEU A 156 -13.81 -4.75 -0.86
N THR A 157 -14.60 -3.88 -0.20
CA THR A 157 -16.04 -3.77 -0.45
C THR A 157 -16.50 -2.33 -0.63
N ALA A 158 -17.29 -2.08 -1.67
CA ALA A 158 -17.90 -0.78 -1.96
C ALA A 158 -19.31 -0.96 -2.53
N LYS A 159 -20.03 0.13 -2.71
CA LYS A 159 -21.35 0.16 -3.34
C LYS A 159 -21.33 0.92 -4.65
N VAL A 160 -22.20 0.54 -5.57
CA VAL A 160 -22.43 1.31 -6.81
C VAL A 160 -22.70 2.77 -6.45
N GLY A 161 -21.92 3.67 -7.05
CA GLY A 161 -21.96 5.11 -6.80
C GLY A 161 -20.90 5.63 -5.83
N ASP A 162 -20.24 4.76 -5.05
CA ASP A 162 -19.18 5.16 -4.13
C ASP A 162 -17.98 5.73 -4.91
N THR A 163 -17.48 6.87 -4.43
CA THR A 163 -16.16 7.38 -4.79
C THR A 163 -15.11 6.72 -3.89
N ILE A 164 -14.11 6.12 -4.52
CA ILE A 164 -13.04 5.38 -3.85
C ILE A 164 -11.73 6.14 -3.99
N ARG A 165 -11.03 6.33 -2.88
CA ARG A 165 -9.60 6.70 -2.87
C ARG A 165 -8.79 5.50 -2.44
N MET A 166 -7.85 5.09 -3.27
CA MET A 166 -6.92 4.02 -2.94
C MET A 166 -5.50 4.57 -2.81
N PHE A 167 -4.92 4.25 -1.67
CA PHE A 167 -3.59 4.58 -1.24
C PHE A 167 -2.69 3.38 -1.49
N TYR A 168 -1.91 3.43 -2.57
CA TYR A 168 -1.09 2.31 -3.02
C TYR A 168 0.38 2.57 -2.73
N VAL A 169 1.01 1.70 -1.94
CA VAL A 169 2.45 1.74 -1.66
C VAL A 169 3.12 0.56 -2.34
N ASN A 170 4.21 0.82 -3.07
CA ASN A 170 5.09 -0.23 -3.54
C ASN A 170 6.30 -0.30 -2.61
N ALA A 171 6.28 -1.22 -1.66
CA ALA A 171 7.38 -1.40 -0.72
C ALA A 171 8.64 -1.99 -1.39
N GLY A 172 8.49 -2.65 -2.54
CA GLY A 172 9.57 -3.37 -3.21
C GLY A 172 9.95 -4.67 -2.49
N PRO A 173 11.24 -4.97 -2.25
CA PRO A 173 12.36 -4.01 -2.31
C PRO A 173 12.87 -3.62 -3.70
N ASN A 174 12.62 -4.40 -4.77
CA ASN A 174 13.34 -4.19 -6.03
C ASN A 174 12.47 -3.65 -7.17
N HIS A 175 11.36 -4.30 -7.51
CA HIS A 175 10.65 -3.98 -8.75
C HIS A 175 9.72 -2.78 -8.64
N VAL A 176 9.59 -2.10 -9.78
CA VAL A 176 8.53 -1.12 -10.03
C VAL A 176 7.21 -1.84 -10.31
N ALA A 177 6.11 -1.32 -9.77
CA ALA A 177 4.77 -1.84 -10.01
C ALA A 177 4.08 -1.12 -11.19
N SER A 178 3.30 -1.87 -11.99
CA SER A 178 2.37 -1.31 -12.97
C SER A 178 0.95 -1.44 -12.43
N TRP A 179 0.55 -0.54 -11.54
CA TRP A 179 -0.70 -0.67 -10.80
C TRP A 179 -1.92 -0.40 -11.69
N HIS A 180 -2.85 -1.36 -11.71
CA HIS A 180 -4.09 -1.33 -12.49
C HIS A 180 -5.25 -1.96 -11.72
N ILE A 181 -6.48 -1.51 -11.99
CA ILE A 181 -7.72 -2.17 -11.55
C ILE A 181 -8.50 -2.58 -12.79
N ILE A 182 -8.61 -3.88 -13.02
CA ILE A 182 -9.38 -4.43 -14.14
C ILE A 182 -10.84 -4.09 -13.93
N GLY A 183 -11.43 -3.44 -14.94
CA GLY A 183 -12.81 -2.97 -14.95
C GLY A 183 -12.95 -1.48 -14.63
N GLU A 184 -11.89 -0.79 -14.21
CA GLU A 184 -11.94 0.64 -13.88
C GLU A 184 -10.91 1.48 -14.63
N ILE A 185 -11.17 2.79 -14.68
CA ILE A 185 -10.23 3.83 -15.08
C ILE A 185 -10.02 4.73 -13.87
N PHE A 186 -8.77 5.12 -13.58
CA PHE A 186 -8.50 6.11 -12.54
C PHE A 186 -8.89 7.51 -13.01
N ASP A 187 -9.92 8.08 -12.41
CA ASP A 187 -10.35 9.46 -12.67
C ASP A 187 -9.23 10.45 -12.34
N ARG A 188 -8.54 10.21 -11.22
CA ARG A 188 -7.40 11.01 -10.75
C ARG A 188 -6.29 10.13 -10.24
N VAL A 189 -5.05 10.45 -10.60
CA VAL A 189 -3.85 9.81 -10.09
C VAL A 189 -2.87 10.85 -9.60
N TYR A 190 -2.40 10.67 -8.37
CA TYR A 190 -1.36 11.46 -7.74
C TYR A 190 -0.10 10.58 -7.71
N PRO A 191 0.74 10.69 -8.75
CA PRO A 191 1.93 9.85 -8.86
C PRO A 191 2.92 10.17 -7.75
N GLU A 192 3.71 9.16 -7.37
CA GLU A 192 4.85 9.30 -6.46
C GLU A 192 4.49 9.90 -5.07
N GLY A 193 3.23 9.81 -4.67
CA GLY A 193 2.73 10.31 -3.38
C GLY A 193 2.61 11.84 -3.29
N SER A 194 2.73 12.56 -4.41
CA SER A 194 2.61 14.02 -4.41
C SER A 194 1.15 14.48 -4.35
N LEU A 195 0.63 14.74 -3.14
CA LEU A 195 -0.77 15.09 -2.90
C LEU A 195 -1.11 16.58 -3.11
N ILE A 196 -0.12 17.45 -3.30
CA ILE A 196 -0.31 18.89 -3.51
C ILE A 196 -0.24 19.30 -4.99
N THR A 197 0.43 18.50 -5.81
CA THR A 197 0.51 18.73 -7.26
C THR A 197 -0.81 18.32 -7.91
N PRO A 198 -1.30 19.06 -8.93
CA PRO A 198 -2.49 18.64 -9.67
C PRO A 198 -2.39 17.19 -10.15
N PRO A 199 -3.43 16.37 -9.99
CA PRO A 199 -3.39 14.96 -10.38
C PRO A 199 -3.42 14.81 -11.89
N LEU A 200 -2.83 13.71 -12.37
CA LEU A 200 -3.10 13.19 -13.70
C LEU A 200 -4.55 12.68 -13.76
N GLN A 201 -5.14 12.62 -14.95
CA GLN A 201 -6.55 12.26 -15.12
C GLN A 201 -6.75 11.20 -16.20
N ASN A 202 -7.75 10.33 -16.01
CA ASN A 202 -8.17 9.30 -16.96
C ASN A 202 -7.05 8.27 -17.28
N LEU A 203 -6.37 7.77 -16.25
CA LEU A 203 -5.29 6.79 -16.40
C LEU A 203 -5.85 5.37 -16.23
N GLN A 204 -5.50 4.48 -17.16
CA GLN A 204 -5.78 3.05 -17.01
C GLN A 204 -4.84 2.38 -15.98
N THR A 205 -3.55 2.72 -16.03
CA THR A 205 -2.49 2.07 -15.28
C THR A 205 -1.49 3.14 -14.89
N THR A 206 -0.96 3.06 -13.67
CA THR A 206 0.08 3.99 -13.20
C THR A 206 1.30 3.24 -12.69
N VAL A 207 2.46 3.86 -12.88
CA VAL A 207 3.74 3.33 -12.43
C VAL A 207 3.93 3.71 -10.96
N VAL A 208 4.35 2.76 -10.13
CA VAL A 208 4.70 3.01 -8.73
C VAL A 208 6.13 2.53 -8.47
N PRO A 209 7.10 3.43 -8.29
CA PRO A 209 8.50 3.06 -8.03
C PRO A 209 8.66 2.19 -6.77
N ALA A 210 9.70 1.37 -6.71
CA ALA A 210 10.05 0.66 -5.47
C ALA A 210 10.39 1.68 -4.37
N GLY A 211 9.87 1.46 -3.16
CA GLY A 211 9.92 2.43 -2.08
C GLY A 211 9.01 3.65 -2.28
N GLY A 212 8.23 3.69 -3.37
CA GLY A 212 7.33 4.78 -3.72
C GLY A 212 5.87 4.49 -3.35
N SER A 213 5.02 5.48 -3.66
CA SER A 213 3.58 5.35 -3.52
C SER A 213 2.85 6.10 -4.63
N SER A 214 1.59 5.77 -4.85
CA SER A 214 0.67 6.53 -5.68
C SER A 214 -0.70 6.52 -5.03
N MET A 215 -1.47 7.59 -5.19
CA MET A 215 -2.87 7.62 -4.79
C MET A 215 -3.73 7.72 -6.04
N ALA A 216 -4.79 6.93 -6.12
CA ALA A 216 -5.78 7.05 -7.19
C ALA A 216 -7.18 7.26 -6.62
N GLU A 217 -7.99 8.03 -7.34
CA GLU A 217 -9.42 8.19 -7.07
C GLU A 217 -10.20 7.73 -8.32
N PHE A 218 -11.28 7.00 -8.08
CA PHE A 218 -12.20 6.53 -9.12
C PHE A 218 -13.58 6.28 -8.52
N LYS A 219 -14.61 6.29 -9.35
CA LYS A 219 -15.99 6.01 -8.94
C LYS A 219 -16.44 4.67 -9.51
N VAL A 220 -16.98 3.80 -8.66
CA VAL A 220 -17.49 2.50 -9.10
C VAL A 220 -18.94 2.63 -9.58
N GLU A 221 -19.17 2.40 -10.86
CA GLU A 221 -20.48 2.69 -11.47
C GLU A 221 -21.33 1.44 -11.70
N VAL A 222 -20.75 0.25 -11.78
CA VAL A 222 -21.46 -1.00 -12.11
C VAL A 222 -21.22 -2.02 -10.99
N PRO A 223 -22.20 -2.83 -10.58
CA PRO A 223 -21.95 -3.90 -9.63
C PRO A 223 -21.06 -4.96 -10.25
N GLY A 224 -20.19 -5.58 -9.44
CA GLY A 224 -19.26 -6.59 -9.96
C GLY A 224 -18.07 -6.84 -9.06
N THR A 225 -17.14 -7.65 -9.57
CA THR A 225 -15.83 -7.86 -8.94
C THR A 225 -14.75 -7.24 -9.82
N TYR A 226 -14.14 -6.19 -9.31
CA TYR A 226 -13.00 -5.50 -9.90
C TYR A 226 -11.71 -6.12 -9.38
N ILE A 227 -10.68 -6.19 -10.22
CA ILE A 227 -9.46 -6.95 -9.90
C ILE A 227 -8.27 -5.99 -9.82
N ASN A 228 -7.79 -5.72 -8.61
CA ASN A 228 -6.58 -4.97 -8.36
C ASN A 228 -5.35 -5.84 -8.66
N VAL A 229 -4.46 -5.37 -9.53
CA VAL A 229 -3.32 -6.14 -10.04
C VAL A 229 -2.06 -5.29 -10.22
N ASP A 230 -0.93 -5.97 -10.25
CA ASP A 230 0.24 -5.51 -10.97
C ASP A 230 0.19 -6.01 -12.42
N HIS A 231 0.15 -5.07 -13.36
CA HIS A 231 0.04 -5.35 -14.79
C HIS A 231 1.35 -5.81 -15.44
N SER A 232 2.45 -5.94 -14.68
CA SER A 232 3.48 -6.93 -15.01
C SER A 232 2.92 -8.35 -14.82
N ILE A 233 2.04 -8.74 -15.74
CA ILE A 233 0.85 -9.56 -15.47
C ILE A 233 1.13 -10.95 -14.89
N PHE A 234 2.31 -11.54 -15.18
CA PHE A 234 2.72 -12.81 -14.58
C PHE A 234 2.87 -12.72 -13.05
N ARG A 235 2.95 -11.53 -12.47
CA ARG A 235 2.94 -11.31 -11.01
C ARG A 235 1.62 -11.71 -10.36
N ILE A 236 0.51 -11.80 -11.10
CA ILE A 236 -0.74 -12.41 -10.60
C ILE A 236 -0.49 -13.86 -10.16
N ALA A 237 0.26 -14.64 -10.96
CA ALA A 237 0.62 -16.01 -10.60
C ALA A 237 1.57 -16.08 -9.39
N LYS A 238 2.21 -14.97 -9.02
CA LYS A 238 3.03 -14.82 -7.82
C LYS A 238 2.25 -14.25 -6.62
N GLY A 239 0.97 -13.92 -6.78
CA GLY A 239 0.07 -13.46 -5.71
C GLY A 239 -0.38 -12.00 -5.79
N ALA A 240 0.01 -11.24 -6.82
CA ALA A 240 -0.29 -9.81 -6.95
C ALA A 240 -1.71 -9.59 -7.51
N VAL A 241 -2.69 -10.08 -6.76
CA VAL A 241 -4.12 -10.03 -7.09
C VAL A 241 -4.94 -9.71 -5.84
N GLY A 242 -5.86 -8.77 -5.97
CA GLY A 242 -6.83 -8.41 -4.94
C GLY A 242 -8.20 -8.16 -5.54
N LEU A 243 -9.25 -8.45 -4.78
CA LEU A 243 -10.62 -8.28 -5.23
C LEU A 243 -11.23 -7.03 -4.58
N LEU A 244 -11.94 -6.25 -5.38
CA LEU A 244 -12.86 -5.20 -4.95
C LEU A 244 -14.27 -5.60 -5.37
N LYS A 245 -15.10 -5.94 -4.39
CA LYS A 245 -16.51 -6.32 -4.60
C LYS A 245 -17.39 -5.09 -4.48
N VAL A 246 -18.12 -4.80 -5.55
CA VAL A 246 -19.04 -3.67 -5.63
C VAL A 246 -20.47 -4.21 -5.70
N GLU A 247 -21.28 -3.84 -4.71
CA GLU A 247 -22.68 -4.25 -4.61
C GLU A 247 -23.62 -3.10 -5.00
N GLY A 248 -24.70 -3.40 -5.71
CA GLY A 248 -25.69 -2.40 -6.10
C GLY A 248 -26.53 -2.82 -7.29
N PRO A 249 -27.41 -1.93 -7.77
CA PRO A 249 -28.22 -2.19 -8.95
C PRO A 249 -27.36 -2.21 -10.22
N GLU A 250 -27.70 -3.08 -11.16
CA GLU A 250 -27.13 -3.10 -12.51
C GLU A 250 -27.31 -1.74 -13.21
N GLN A 251 -26.34 -1.37 -14.05
CA GLN A 251 -26.37 -0.14 -14.87
C GLN A 251 -26.22 -0.48 -16.37
N PRO A 252 -27.31 -0.94 -17.04
CA PRO A 252 -27.24 -1.38 -18.43
C PRO A 252 -26.81 -0.31 -19.44
N ASP A 253 -26.99 0.96 -19.09
CA ASP A 253 -26.56 2.11 -19.91
C ASP A 253 -25.04 2.30 -19.91
N ILE A 254 -24.34 1.75 -18.90
CA ILE A 254 -22.88 1.82 -18.75
C ILE A 254 -22.23 0.53 -19.25
N TYR A 255 -22.70 -0.62 -18.75
CA TYR A 255 -22.17 -1.93 -19.13
C TYR A 255 -23.29 -2.97 -19.18
N LYS A 256 -23.27 -3.78 -20.23
CA LYS A 256 -24.15 -4.93 -20.40
C LYS A 256 -23.32 -6.11 -20.83
N GLY A 257 -23.18 -7.10 -19.94
CA GLY A 257 -22.52 -8.36 -20.27
C GLY A 257 -23.17 -9.01 -21.50
N LEU A 258 -22.34 -9.49 -22.43
CA LEU A 258 -22.81 -10.33 -23.51
C LEU A 258 -23.25 -11.66 -22.90
N LYS A 259 -24.51 -12.05 -23.17
CA LYS A 259 -25.03 -13.37 -22.79
C LYS A 259 -24.41 -14.48 -23.62
#